data_AF-A0A0D3BHL9-F1
#
_entry.id   AF-A0A0D3BHL9-F1
#
_cell.length_a   1.000
_cell.length_b   1.000
_cell.length_c   1.000
_cell.angle_alpha   90.00
_cell.angle_beta   90.00
_cell.angle_gamma   90.00
#
_symmetry.space_group_name_H-M   'P 1'
#
loop_
_entity.id
_entity.type
_entity.pdbx_description
1 polymer ?
#
loop_
_entity_poly.entity_id
_entity_poly.type
_entity_poly.pdbx_seq_one_letter_code
_entity_poly.pdbx_strand_id
1 'polypeptide(L)'
;MEKRRIILVPFPAQGHVTPFIQLGQALSLKGFSTTVVQGGSNQVSHIPGFQFLTIPETLPLSQLKTLGPVEFLMKLNKTSEASFKDCISQLLLQHDNDIACIIYDELMYFSEAAAKKFKLPSVIFSTVSATSRVCGSVLSKLNAEKFLIDMEDHEVQDKVVDDLHPLTYKDLPTSGMGPLDRYLELCREIFNRGTASGVILNTASCLESSSLSWLQQELGIPVYPLGPLVTLQLQQILVYWKRT
;
A
#
# COMPACT_ATOMS: atom_id res chain seq x y z
N MET A 1 -23.32 6.27 -20.12
CA MET A 1 -21.87 5.99 -20.28
C MET A 1 -21.52 4.88 -19.31
N GLU A 2 -20.72 3.91 -19.75
CA GLU A 2 -20.17 2.90 -18.85
C GLU A 2 -19.22 3.58 -17.84
N LYS A 3 -19.30 3.15 -16.58
CA LYS A 3 -18.46 3.70 -15.51
C LYS A 3 -17.04 3.16 -15.68
N ARG A 4 -16.04 4.05 -15.70
CA ARG A 4 -14.63 3.65 -15.62
C ARG A 4 -14.39 2.85 -14.35
N ARG A 5 -13.55 1.83 -14.43
CA ARG A 5 -13.31 0.85 -13.37
C ARG A 5 -12.05 1.16 -12.57
N ILE A 6 -12.13 1.04 -11.25
CA ILE A 6 -10.99 1.06 -10.35
C ILE A 6 -10.78 -0.34 -9.79
N ILE A 7 -9.56 -0.86 -9.96
CA ILE A 7 -9.15 -2.14 -9.38
C ILE A 7 -8.56 -1.87 -8.00
N LEU A 8 -9.08 -2.55 -6.99
CA LEU A 8 -8.66 -2.45 -5.60
C LEU A 8 -7.93 -3.73 -5.21
N VAL A 9 -6.67 -3.64 -4.78
CA VAL A 9 -5.83 -4.80 -4.43
C VAL A 9 -5.42 -4.75 -2.95
N PRO A 10 -6.32 -5.11 -2.01
CA PRO A 10 -6.01 -5.12 -0.59
C PRO A 10 -5.07 -6.28 -0.22
N PHE A 11 -4.24 -6.09 0.81
CA PHE A 11 -3.65 -7.22 1.52
C PHE A 11 -4.77 -8.02 2.23
N PRO A 12 -4.79 -9.36 2.19
CA PRO A 12 -5.94 -10.14 2.64
C PRO A 12 -6.05 -10.30 4.17
N ALA A 13 -5.88 -9.21 4.92
CA ALA A 13 -6.14 -9.13 6.35
C ALA A 13 -7.21 -8.07 6.64
N GLN A 14 -8.06 -8.29 7.66
CA GLN A 14 -9.21 -7.42 7.90
C GLN A 14 -8.87 -5.93 8.10
N GLY A 15 -7.74 -5.64 8.73
CA GLY A 15 -7.26 -4.26 8.92
C GLY A 15 -6.95 -3.53 7.61
N HIS A 16 -6.72 -4.26 6.52
CA HIS A 16 -6.45 -3.72 5.20
C HIS A 16 -7.70 -3.75 4.31
N VAL A 17 -8.43 -4.86 4.30
CA VAL A 17 -9.64 -5.01 3.47
C VAL A 17 -10.70 -3.96 3.83
N THR A 18 -10.94 -3.67 5.11
CA THR A 18 -12.00 -2.75 5.53
C THR A 18 -11.80 -1.32 5.00
N PRO A 19 -10.64 -0.67 5.17
CA PRO A 19 -10.34 0.61 4.53
C PRO A 19 -10.51 0.60 3.00
N PHE A 20 -10.12 -0.49 2.33
CA PHE A 20 -10.28 -0.61 0.88
C PHE A 20 -11.75 -0.64 0.44
N ILE A 21 -12.61 -1.33 1.19
CA ILE A 21 -14.06 -1.31 0.93
C ILE A 21 -14.62 0.10 1.13
N GLN A 22 -14.22 0.80 2.18
CA GLN A 22 -14.67 2.18 2.43
C GLN A 22 -14.21 3.15 1.33
N LEU A 23 -12.96 3.03 0.90
CA LEU A 23 -12.42 3.78 -0.24
C LEU A 23 -13.24 3.48 -1.51
N GLY A 24 -13.53 2.21 -1.78
CA GLY A 24 -14.31 1.81 -2.95
C GLY A 24 -15.75 2.33 -2.94
N GLN A 25 -16.40 2.39 -1.77
CA GLN A 25 -17.74 2.99 -1.64
C GLN A 25 -17.70 4.47 -2.02
N ALA A 26 -16.71 5.20 -1.53
CA ALA A 26 -16.56 6.61 -1.82
C ALA A 26 -16.23 6.89 -3.30
N LEU A 27 -15.40 6.04 -3.91
CA LEU A 27 -15.13 6.08 -5.36
C LEU A 27 -16.39 5.77 -6.18
N SER A 28 -17.22 4.83 -5.73
CA SER A 28 -18.49 4.50 -6.38
C SER A 28 -19.47 5.68 -6.37
N LEU A 29 -19.52 6.46 -5.29
CA LEU A 29 -20.28 7.72 -5.22
C LEU A 29 -19.75 8.80 -6.17
N LYS A 30 -18.49 8.69 -6.61
CA LYS A 30 -17.89 9.55 -7.64
C LYS A 30 -18.13 9.07 -9.07
N GLY A 31 -18.88 7.98 -9.25
CA GLY A 31 -19.25 7.48 -10.56
C GLY A 31 -18.28 6.44 -11.13
N PHE A 32 -17.31 5.96 -10.36
CA PHE A 32 -16.51 4.80 -10.75
C PHE A 32 -17.26 3.50 -10.47
N SER A 33 -16.91 2.43 -11.19
CA SER A 33 -17.16 1.07 -10.76
C SER A 33 -15.94 0.56 -10.02
N THR A 34 -16.12 -0.24 -8.97
CA THR A 34 -15.01 -0.74 -8.15
C THR A 34 -14.97 -2.26 -8.16
N THR A 35 -13.81 -2.81 -8.50
CA THR A 35 -13.55 -4.25 -8.51
C THR A 35 -12.48 -4.57 -7.46
N VAL A 36 -12.82 -5.41 -6.49
CA VAL A 36 -11.91 -5.83 -5.41
C VAL A 36 -11.25 -7.15 -5.78
N VAL A 37 -9.92 -7.17 -5.74
CA VAL A 37 -9.12 -8.36 -5.96
C VAL A 37 -9.05 -9.19 -4.69
N GLN A 38 -9.22 -10.50 -4.83
CA GLN A 38 -9.16 -11.43 -3.71
C GLN A 38 -8.47 -12.73 -4.12
N GLY A 39 -7.80 -13.37 -3.16
CA GLY A 39 -7.26 -14.72 -3.32
C GLY A 39 -8.34 -15.78 -3.15
N GLY A 40 -8.10 -16.98 -3.70
CA GLY A 40 -9.05 -18.10 -3.67
C GLY A 40 -9.55 -18.48 -2.27
N SER A 41 -8.71 -18.43 -1.24
CA SER A 41 -9.06 -18.77 0.16
C SER A 41 -9.72 -17.64 0.96
N ASN A 42 -9.62 -16.39 0.50
CA ASN A 42 -10.07 -15.20 1.20
C ASN A 42 -11.27 -14.54 0.48
N GLN A 43 -12.14 -15.37 -0.10
CA GLN A 43 -13.29 -14.88 -0.85
C GLN A 43 -14.29 -14.21 0.08
N VAL A 44 -14.50 -12.92 -0.12
CA VAL A 44 -15.64 -12.19 0.45
C VAL A 44 -16.69 -12.15 -0.64
N SER A 45 -17.79 -12.88 -0.45
CA SER A 45 -18.92 -12.80 -1.35
C SER A 45 -19.94 -11.79 -0.82
N HIS A 46 -20.47 -10.95 -1.73
CA HIS A 46 -21.67 -10.12 -1.54
C HIS A 46 -21.55 -8.84 -0.71
N ILE A 47 -20.68 -7.91 -1.13
CA ILE A 47 -20.83 -6.50 -0.75
C ILE A 47 -21.61 -5.79 -1.88
N PRO A 48 -22.85 -5.29 -1.64
CA PRO A 48 -23.61 -4.59 -2.65
C PRO A 48 -22.83 -3.41 -3.25
N GLY A 49 -22.82 -3.30 -4.58
CA GLY A 49 -22.11 -2.25 -5.30
C GLY A 49 -20.66 -2.58 -5.67
N PHE A 50 -20.14 -3.74 -5.25
CA PHE A 50 -18.78 -4.18 -5.58
C PHE A 50 -18.77 -5.35 -6.57
N GLN A 51 -17.83 -5.30 -7.51
CA GLN A 51 -17.40 -6.45 -8.29
C GLN A 51 -16.20 -7.10 -7.60
N PHE A 52 -16.02 -8.40 -7.78
CA PHE A 52 -14.88 -9.13 -7.22
C PHE A 52 -14.12 -9.85 -8.33
N LEU A 53 -12.80 -9.76 -8.28
CA LEU A 53 -11.88 -10.46 -9.18
C LEU A 53 -11.06 -11.46 -8.35
N THR A 54 -11.35 -12.74 -8.51
CA THR A 54 -10.59 -13.79 -7.84
C THR A 54 -9.33 -14.11 -8.65
N ILE A 55 -8.16 -13.96 -8.04
CA ILE A 55 -6.89 -14.40 -8.62
C ILE A 55 -6.51 -15.79 -8.07
N PRO A 56 -5.83 -16.64 -8.86
CA PRO A 56 -5.26 -17.89 -8.36
C PRO A 56 -4.42 -17.64 -7.10
N GLU A 57 -4.74 -18.32 -6.02
CA GLU A 57 -3.97 -18.22 -4.79
C GLU A 57 -2.61 -18.90 -4.99
N THR A 58 -1.53 -18.13 -4.79
CA THR A 58 -0.17 -18.65 -4.92
C THR A 58 0.49 -18.95 -3.57
N LEU A 59 -0.01 -18.35 -2.50
CA LEU A 59 0.51 -18.52 -1.15
C LEU A 59 -0.59 -18.28 -0.09
N PRO A 60 -1.01 -19.30 0.67
CA PRO A 60 -2.02 -19.12 1.71
C PRO A 60 -1.49 -18.37 2.92
N LEU A 61 -2.33 -17.53 3.53
CA LEU A 61 -2.00 -16.73 4.72
C LEU A 61 -1.49 -17.56 5.90
N SER A 62 -1.89 -18.83 6.00
CA SER A 62 -1.39 -19.74 7.04
C SER A 62 0.12 -19.93 7.00
N GLN A 63 0.76 -19.75 5.83
CA GLN A 63 2.22 -19.83 5.67
C GLN A 63 2.95 -18.66 6.35
N LEU A 64 2.26 -17.57 6.69
CA LEU A 64 2.87 -16.42 7.38
C LEU A 64 3.56 -16.83 8.68
N LYS A 65 2.96 -17.75 9.44
CA LYS A 65 3.53 -18.25 10.71
C LYS A 65 4.79 -19.08 10.48
N THR A 66 4.85 -19.84 9.40
CA THR A 66 5.96 -20.75 9.10
C THR A 66 7.13 -20.03 8.43
N LEU A 67 6.86 -19.11 7.52
CA LEU A 67 7.87 -18.36 6.77
C LEU A 67 8.37 -17.12 7.53
N GLY A 68 7.57 -16.59 8.45
CA GLY A 68 7.78 -15.26 9.02
C GLY A 68 7.31 -14.16 8.06
N PRO A 69 7.13 -12.92 8.55
CA PRO A 69 6.54 -11.82 7.80
C PRO A 69 7.32 -11.44 6.54
N VAL A 70 8.65 -11.37 6.65
CA VAL A 70 9.51 -10.93 5.54
C VAL A 70 9.48 -11.90 4.37
N GLU A 71 9.82 -13.17 4.61
CA GLU A 71 9.85 -14.17 3.55
C GLU A 71 8.46 -14.46 2.99
N PHE A 72 7.41 -14.38 3.82
CA PHE A 72 6.03 -14.50 3.36
C PHE A 72 5.69 -13.40 2.33
N LEU A 73 5.92 -12.13 2.67
CA LEU A 73 5.57 -11.00 1.80
C LEU A 73 6.37 -11.01 0.50
N MET A 74 7.67 -11.31 0.57
CA MET A 74 8.51 -11.42 -0.63
C MET A 74 8.04 -12.56 -1.55
N LYS A 75 7.75 -13.74 -0.98
CA LYS A 75 7.27 -14.88 -1.75
C LYS A 75 5.87 -14.65 -2.32
N LEU A 76 4.97 -14.02 -1.56
CA LEU A 76 3.63 -13.66 -2.01
C LEU A 76 3.71 -12.77 -3.26
N ASN A 77 4.46 -11.67 -3.18
CA ASN A 77 4.60 -10.73 -4.29
C ASN A 77 5.24 -11.37 -5.52
N LYS A 78 6.33 -12.13 -5.33
CA LYS A 78 7.00 -12.83 -6.43
C LYS A 78 6.09 -13.82 -7.14
N THR A 79 5.27 -14.56 -6.39
CA THR A 79 4.43 -15.63 -6.97
C THR A 79 3.10 -15.12 -7.52
N SER A 80 2.56 -14.02 -6.99
CA SER A 80 1.27 -13.45 -7.44
C SER A 80 1.38 -12.59 -8.71
N GLU A 81 2.57 -12.09 -9.06
CA GLU A 81 2.75 -11.12 -10.14
C GLU A 81 2.25 -11.61 -11.51
N ALA A 82 2.59 -12.85 -11.90
CA ALA A 82 2.20 -13.42 -13.19
C ALA A 82 0.68 -13.58 -13.29
N SER A 83 0.07 -14.23 -12.29
CA SER A 83 -1.37 -14.43 -12.22
C SER A 83 -2.13 -13.11 -12.25
N PHE A 84 -1.66 -12.10 -11.53
CA PHE A 84 -2.29 -10.79 -11.53
C PHE A 84 -2.20 -10.10 -12.91
N LYS A 85 -1.04 -10.15 -13.56
CA LYS A 85 -0.87 -9.61 -14.92
C LYS A 85 -1.83 -10.28 -15.91
N ASP A 86 -2.00 -11.60 -15.82
CA ASP A 86 -2.89 -12.33 -16.71
C ASP A 86 -4.36 -11.96 -16.45
N CYS A 87 -4.78 -11.83 -15.20
CA CYS A 87 -6.12 -11.38 -14.84
C CYS A 87 -6.42 -9.96 -15.34
N ILE A 88 -5.48 -9.01 -15.19
CA ILE A 88 -5.65 -7.64 -15.72
C ILE A 88 -5.73 -7.68 -17.26
N SER A 89 -4.91 -8.49 -17.92
CA SER A 89 -4.96 -8.65 -19.38
C SER A 89 -6.33 -9.15 -19.85
N GLN A 90 -6.89 -10.16 -19.19
CA GLN A 90 -8.21 -10.70 -19.52
C GLN A 90 -9.31 -9.66 -19.31
N LEU A 91 -9.25 -8.90 -18.22
CA LEU A 91 -10.23 -7.88 -17.89
C LEU A 91 -10.24 -6.74 -18.93
N LEU A 92 -9.06 -6.31 -19.38
CA LEU A 92 -8.93 -5.30 -20.43
C LEU A 92 -9.53 -5.76 -21.77
N LEU A 93 -9.39 -7.05 -22.12
CA LEU A 93 -9.95 -7.64 -23.33
C LEU A 93 -11.47 -7.77 -23.29
N GLN A 94 -12.05 -7.99 -22.11
CA GLN A 94 -13.49 -8.21 -21.94
C GLN A 94 -14.31 -6.92 -21.88
N HIS A 95 -13.69 -5.79 -21.52
CA HIS A 95 -14.40 -4.56 -21.16
C HIS A 95 -13.80 -3.31 -21.82
N ASP A 96 -13.33 -3.42 -23.07
CA ASP A 96 -12.89 -2.29 -23.90
C ASP A 96 -11.98 -1.27 -23.18
N ASN A 97 -11.03 -1.75 -22.38
CA ASN A 97 -10.10 -0.93 -21.58
C ASN A 97 -10.78 0.05 -20.59
N ASP A 98 -11.88 -0.35 -19.95
CA ASP A 98 -12.59 0.45 -18.96
C ASP A 98 -11.80 0.79 -17.68
N ILE A 99 -10.65 0.16 -17.45
CA ILE A 99 -9.81 0.37 -16.26
C ILE A 99 -9.23 1.78 -16.25
N ALA A 100 -9.61 2.57 -15.24
CA ALA A 100 -9.07 3.88 -14.94
C ALA A 100 -7.80 3.84 -14.10
N CYS A 101 -7.74 2.97 -13.10
CA CYS A 101 -6.63 2.94 -12.15
C CYS A 101 -6.56 1.61 -11.40
N ILE A 102 -5.34 1.22 -11.00
CA ILE A 102 -5.09 0.18 -10.00
C ILE A 102 -4.67 0.84 -8.70
N ILE A 103 -5.50 0.71 -7.66
CA ILE A 103 -5.15 1.11 -6.29
C ILE A 103 -4.77 -0.16 -5.53
N TYR A 104 -3.53 -0.21 -5.03
CA TYR A 104 -3.00 -1.41 -4.39
C TYR A 104 -2.42 -1.10 -3.01
N ASP A 105 -2.54 -2.08 -2.12
CA ASP A 105 -1.95 -2.02 -0.80
C ASP A 105 -0.42 -2.00 -0.92
N GLU A 106 0.28 -1.23 -0.09
CA GLU A 106 1.75 -1.19 -0.13
C GLU A 106 2.40 -2.57 0.06
N LEU A 107 1.73 -3.51 0.74
CA LEU A 107 2.17 -4.89 0.88
C LEU A 107 1.97 -5.75 -0.37
N MET A 108 1.16 -5.29 -1.33
CA MET A 108 0.77 -5.98 -2.57
C MET A 108 1.46 -5.34 -3.79
N TYR A 109 2.74 -4.98 -3.63
CA TYR A 109 3.56 -4.24 -4.61
C TYR A 109 3.75 -4.95 -5.96
N PHE A 110 3.49 -6.26 -6.07
CA PHE A 110 3.42 -6.98 -7.36
C PHE A 110 2.45 -6.32 -8.36
N SER A 111 1.48 -5.57 -7.84
CA SER A 111 0.47 -4.86 -8.64
C SER A 111 1.09 -3.81 -9.57
N GLU A 112 2.23 -3.23 -9.18
CA GLU A 112 2.95 -2.24 -9.98
C GLU A 112 3.37 -2.81 -11.35
N ALA A 113 3.83 -4.07 -11.39
CA ALA A 113 4.28 -4.71 -12.62
C ALA A 113 3.16 -4.80 -13.67
N ALA A 114 1.91 -5.06 -13.24
CA ALA A 114 0.76 -5.05 -14.12
C ALA A 114 0.42 -3.62 -14.58
N ALA A 115 0.37 -2.66 -13.65
CA ALA A 115 0.11 -1.27 -13.98
C ALA A 115 1.09 -0.74 -15.04
N LYS A 116 2.40 -0.99 -14.84
CA LYS A 116 3.46 -0.62 -15.78
C LYS A 116 3.33 -1.32 -17.12
N LYS A 117 3.12 -2.65 -17.15
CA LYS A 117 2.97 -3.44 -18.38
C LYS A 117 1.83 -2.93 -19.26
N PHE A 118 0.68 -2.63 -18.65
CA PHE A 118 -0.52 -2.21 -19.36
C PHE A 118 -0.69 -0.69 -19.43
N LYS A 119 0.31 0.09 -18.99
CA LYS A 119 0.30 1.56 -18.97
C LYS A 119 -0.92 2.14 -18.26
N LEU A 120 -1.34 1.50 -17.17
CA LEU A 120 -2.44 1.94 -16.33
C LEU A 120 -1.89 2.84 -15.21
N PRO A 121 -2.57 3.95 -14.86
CA PRO A 121 -2.27 4.69 -13.65
C PRO A 121 -2.39 3.79 -12.42
N SER A 122 -1.46 3.93 -11.48
CA SER A 122 -1.53 3.23 -10.19
C SER A 122 -1.38 4.17 -9.01
N VAL A 123 -1.99 3.80 -7.90
CA VAL A 123 -1.93 4.54 -6.63
C VAL A 123 -1.65 3.56 -5.51
N ILE A 124 -0.69 3.88 -4.66
CA ILE A 124 -0.42 3.10 -3.45
C ILE A 124 -1.42 3.54 -2.39
N PHE A 125 -2.10 2.60 -1.74
CA PHE A 125 -2.90 2.88 -0.57
C PHE A 125 -2.25 2.24 0.66
N SER A 126 -1.83 3.10 1.58
CA SER A 126 -1.18 2.73 2.83
C SER A 126 -2.19 2.83 3.97
N THR A 127 -2.43 1.70 4.63
CA THR A 127 -3.35 1.58 5.76
C THR A 127 -2.66 1.81 7.11
N VAL A 128 -1.33 1.95 7.11
CA VAL A 128 -0.54 2.36 8.27
C VAL A 128 -0.56 3.88 8.43
N SER A 129 -0.07 4.37 9.57
CA SER A 129 0.06 5.81 9.81
C SER A 129 1.11 6.44 8.88
N ALA A 130 1.04 7.76 8.67
CA ALA A 130 2.05 8.45 7.89
C ALA A 130 3.44 8.30 8.53
N THR A 131 3.52 8.37 9.85
CA THR A 131 4.77 8.19 10.60
C THR A 131 5.36 6.79 10.39
N SER A 132 4.55 5.72 10.45
CA SER A 132 5.03 4.37 10.19
C SER A 132 5.58 4.22 8.76
N ARG A 133 4.91 4.83 7.77
CA ARG A 133 5.39 4.83 6.38
C ARG A 133 6.69 5.62 6.21
N VAL A 134 6.85 6.73 6.93
CA VAL A 134 8.12 7.47 7.00
C VAL A 134 9.23 6.58 7.54
N CYS A 135 9.02 5.91 8.69
CA CYS A 135 10.02 5.01 9.26
C CYS A 135 10.44 3.94 8.24
N GLY A 136 9.46 3.33 7.56
CA GLY A 136 9.72 2.38 6.48
C GLY A 136 10.55 2.94 5.32
N SER A 137 10.28 4.20 4.94
CA SER A 137 11.02 4.92 3.88
C SER A 137 12.44 5.29 4.30
N VAL A 138 12.67 5.53 5.59
CA VAL A 138 14.02 5.72 6.15
C VAL A 138 14.76 4.38 6.14
N LEU A 139 14.12 3.32 6.68
CA LEU A 139 14.68 1.97 6.73
C LEU A 139 15.10 1.45 5.35
N SER A 140 14.31 1.70 4.31
CA SER A 140 14.63 1.25 2.94
C SER A 140 15.98 1.78 2.42
N LYS A 141 16.45 2.92 2.93
CA LYS A 141 17.70 3.56 2.52
C LYS A 141 18.91 3.15 3.36
N LEU A 142 18.70 2.43 4.46
CA LEU A 142 19.78 2.05 5.35
C LEU A 142 20.59 0.87 4.79
N ASN A 143 21.85 0.82 5.23
CA ASN A 143 22.71 -0.35 5.11
C ASN A 143 22.71 -1.10 6.45
N ALA A 144 22.46 -2.41 6.42
CA ALA A 144 22.28 -3.19 7.64
C ALA A 144 23.55 -3.23 8.51
N GLU A 145 24.72 -3.48 7.92
CA GLU A 145 25.99 -3.56 8.65
C GLU A 145 26.32 -2.22 9.31
N LYS A 146 26.23 -1.14 8.54
CA LYS A 146 26.46 0.21 9.07
C LYS A 146 25.46 0.55 10.18
N PHE A 147 24.18 0.27 9.97
CA PHE A 147 23.15 0.57 10.98
C PHE A 147 23.39 -0.20 12.27
N LEU A 148 23.79 -1.47 12.21
CA LEU A 148 24.10 -2.25 13.40
C LEU A 148 25.27 -1.67 14.19
N ILE A 149 26.34 -1.25 13.49
CA ILE A 149 27.50 -0.58 14.10
C ILE A 149 27.06 0.76 14.74
N ASP A 150 26.33 1.59 13.99
CA ASP A 150 25.83 2.88 14.45
C ASP A 150 24.93 2.72 15.69
N MET A 151 24.16 1.63 15.78
CA MET A 151 23.28 1.34 16.93
C MET A 151 24.01 0.80 18.17
N GLU A 152 25.33 0.58 18.14
CA GLU A 152 26.12 0.32 19.36
C GLU A 152 26.40 1.62 20.14
N ASP A 153 26.31 2.79 19.50
CA ASP A 153 26.55 4.10 20.10
C ASP A 153 25.23 4.74 20.59
N HIS A 154 25.15 5.02 21.89
CA HIS A 154 23.99 5.67 22.52
C HIS A 154 23.71 7.07 21.97
N GLU A 155 24.75 7.85 21.62
CA GLU A 155 24.57 9.19 21.06
C GLU A 155 23.91 9.13 19.67
N VAL A 156 24.25 8.10 18.88
CA VAL A 156 23.68 7.87 17.55
C VAL A 156 22.25 7.35 17.65
N GLN A 157 21.97 6.45 18.59
CA GLN A 157 20.61 5.96 18.86
C GLN A 157 19.63 7.11 19.18
N ASP A 158 20.05 8.05 20.02
CA ASP A 158 19.25 9.19 20.47
C ASP A 158 19.20 10.35 19.46
N LYS A 159 19.97 10.26 18.35
CA LYS A 159 19.93 11.25 17.30
C LYS A 159 18.57 11.22 16.59
N VAL A 160 17.99 12.41 16.44
CA VAL A 160 16.75 12.62 15.67
C VAL A 160 17.02 12.29 14.19
N VAL A 161 16.10 11.55 13.58
CA VAL A 161 16.13 11.28 12.14
C VAL A 161 15.85 12.59 11.40
N ASP A 162 16.65 12.90 10.38
CA ASP A 162 16.64 14.19 9.68
C ASP A 162 15.21 14.61 9.28
N ASP A 163 14.83 15.84 9.67
CA ASP A 163 13.52 16.47 9.45
C ASP A 163 12.30 15.73 10.04
N LEU A 164 12.51 14.85 11.02
CA LEU A 164 11.48 13.98 11.59
C LEU A 164 11.36 14.06 13.12
N HIS A 165 11.60 15.23 13.71
CA HIS A 165 11.38 15.42 15.15
C HIS A 165 9.96 15.00 15.59
N PRO A 166 9.78 14.23 16.69
CA PRO A 166 10.80 13.77 17.65
C PRO A 166 11.37 12.36 17.39
N LEU A 167 11.17 11.78 16.21
CA LEU A 167 11.60 10.43 15.88
C LEU A 167 13.13 10.30 15.90
N THR A 168 13.65 9.37 16.70
CA THR A 168 15.08 9.05 16.80
C THR A 168 15.41 7.71 16.13
N TYR A 169 16.69 7.41 15.91
CA TYR A 169 17.07 6.15 15.25
C TYR A 169 16.68 4.90 16.04
N LYS A 170 16.68 4.97 17.39
CA LYS A 170 16.17 3.87 18.23
C LYS A 170 14.66 3.65 18.12
N ASP A 171 13.90 4.64 17.66
CA ASP A 171 12.44 4.53 17.47
C ASP A 171 12.08 3.82 16.14
N LEU A 172 13.07 3.59 15.27
CA LEU A 172 12.84 2.88 14.02
C LEU A 172 12.47 1.40 14.30
N PRO A 173 11.40 0.86 13.70
CA PRO A 173 10.87 -0.45 14.02
C PRO A 173 11.69 -1.59 13.38
N THR A 174 12.91 -1.82 13.88
CA THR A 174 13.86 -2.80 13.31
C THR A 174 13.76 -4.19 13.92
N SER A 175 12.98 -4.36 14.99
CA SER A 175 12.83 -5.62 15.71
C SER A 175 11.62 -6.45 15.24
N GLY A 176 11.65 -7.76 15.48
CA GLY A 176 10.50 -8.65 15.25
C GLY A 176 10.23 -9.05 13.79
N MET A 177 11.04 -8.59 12.83
CA MET A 177 10.87 -8.88 11.41
C MET A 177 11.85 -9.92 10.84
N GLY A 178 12.68 -10.53 11.69
CA GLY A 178 13.73 -11.47 11.27
C GLY A 178 15.08 -10.76 11.07
N PRO A 179 15.99 -11.33 10.25
CA PRO A 179 17.28 -10.71 9.95
C PRO A 179 17.13 -9.30 9.39
N LEU A 180 17.89 -8.35 9.92
CA LEU A 180 17.74 -6.93 9.58
C LEU A 180 17.96 -6.67 8.08
N ASP A 181 18.98 -7.26 7.49
CA ASP A 181 19.29 -7.15 6.05
C ASP A 181 18.09 -7.55 5.17
N ARG A 182 17.43 -8.66 5.50
CA ARG A 182 16.22 -9.13 4.81
C ARG A 182 15.04 -8.20 5.04
N TYR A 183 14.88 -7.68 6.25
CA TYR A 183 13.82 -6.70 6.53
C TYR A 183 14.02 -5.39 5.77
N LEU A 184 15.25 -4.87 5.72
CA LEU A 184 15.57 -3.66 4.94
C LEU A 184 15.35 -3.88 3.45
N GLU A 185 15.62 -5.09 2.92
CA GLU A 185 15.28 -5.45 1.54
C GLU A 185 13.77 -5.42 1.30
N LEU A 186 12.96 -5.98 2.20
CA LEU A 186 11.51 -5.84 2.11
C LEU A 186 11.06 -4.37 2.18
N CYS A 187 11.65 -3.54 3.05
CA CYS A 187 11.36 -2.11 3.10
C CYS A 187 11.64 -1.41 1.76
N ARG A 188 12.70 -1.80 1.05
CA ARG A 188 12.99 -1.30 -0.30
C ARG A 188 11.89 -1.64 -1.29
N GLU A 189 11.29 -2.83 -1.20
CA GLU A 189 10.18 -3.20 -2.07
C GLU A 189 8.89 -2.44 -1.72
N ILE A 190 8.48 -2.44 -0.44
CA ILE A 190 7.20 -1.86 0.03
C ILE A 190 7.16 -0.34 -0.11
N PHE A 191 8.26 0.34 0.24
CA PHE A 191 8.31 1.80 0.32
C PHE A 191 8.87 2.44 -0.95
N ASN A 192 9.14 1.65 -1.99
CA ASN A 192 9.39 2.18 -3.32
C ASN A 192 8.10 2.72 -3.94
N ARG A 193 8.13 3.97 -4.40
CA ARG A 193 6.99 4.55 -5.12
C ARG A 193 6.79 3.92 -6.51
N GLY A 194 7.85 3.41 -7.11
CA GLY A 194 7.84 2.87 -8.46
C GLY A 194 7.28 3.86 -9.47
N THR A 195 6.32 3.40 -10.28
CA THR A 195 5.57 4.24 -11.23
C THR A 195 4.24 4.75 -10.68
N ALA A 196 3.99 4.68 -9.37
CA ALA A 196 2.75 5.17 -8.79
C ALA A 196 2.55 6.67 -9.04
N SER A 197 1.33 7.05 -9.39
CA SER A 197 0.91 8.43 -9.67
C SER A 197 0.50 9.19 -8.40
N GLY A 198 0.38 8.50 -7.27
CA GLY A 198 0.09 9.09 -5.98
C GLY A 198 0.09 8.05 -4.86
N VAL A 199 0.07 8.54 -3.62
CA VAL A 199 -0.07 7.72 -2.41
C VAL A 199 -1.27 8.22 -1.61
N ILE A 200 -2.16 7.31 -1.25
CA ILE A 200 -3.24 7.57 -0.29
C ILE A 200 -2.79 7.03 1.07
N LEU A 201 -2.99 7.80 2.13
CA LEU A 201 -2.71 7.41 3.52
C LEU A 201 -4.02 7.45 4.31
N ASN A 202 -4.36 6.37 5.00
CA ASN A 202 -5.52 6.30 5.88
C ASN A 202 -5.26 7.01 7.22
N THR A 203 -4.96 8.32 7.18
CA THR A 203 -4.63 9.11 8.36
C THR A 203 -5.30 10.48 8.35
N ALA A 204 -5.42 11.08 9.54
CA ALA A 204 -5.88 12.45 9.73
C ALA A 204 -4.70 13.43 9.60
N SER A 205 -4.82 14.39 8.69
CA SER A 205 -3.75 15.36 8.42
C SER A 205 -3.36 16.20 9.63
N CYS A 206 -4.30 16.49 10.53
CA CYS A 206 -4.05 17.26 11.74
C CYS A 206 -3.16 16.54 12.78
N LEU A 207 -3.06 15.20 12.71
CA LEU A 207 -2.27 14.42 13.66
C LEU A 207 -0.84 14.17 13.18
N GLU A 208 -0.62 14.12 11.85
CA GLU A 208 0.66 13.66 11.27
C GLU A 208 1.20 14.62 10.21
N SER A 209 0.95 15.93 10.34
CA SER A 209 1.31 16.95 9.34
C SER A 209 2.80 16.97 8.99
N SER A 210 3.70 16.77 9.96
CA SER A 210 5.16 16.68 9.71
C SER A 210 5.50 15.49 8.84
N SER A 211 5.02 14.29 9.20
CA SER A 211 5.26 13.05 8.44
C SER A 211 4.66 13.12 7.03
N LEU A 212 3.48 13.74 6.86
CA LEU A 212 2.88 13.98 5.56
C LEU A 212 3.70 14.93 4.69
N SER A 213 4.22 16.01 5.29
CA SER A 213 5.08 16.98 4.58
C SER A 213 6.39 16.33 4.14
N TRP A 214 6.99 15.53 5.01
CA TRP A 214 8.19 14.76 4.69
C TRP A 214 7.93 13.77 3.54
N LEU A 215 6.85 12.98 3.61
CA LEU A 215 6.49 12.03 2.54
C LEU A 215 6.25 12.73 1.21
N GLN A 216 5.61 13.90 1.22
CA GLN A 216 5.37 14.68 0.01
C GLN A 216 6.67 15.13 -0.66
N GLN A 217 7.67 15.51 0.13
CA GLN A 217 9.01 15.89 -0.37
C GLN A 217 9.77 14.66 -0.87
N GLU A 218 9.80 13.59 -0.06
CA GLU A 218 10.52 12.34 -0.35
C GLU A 218 10.02 11.68 -1.63
N LEU A 219 8.69 11.56 -1.79
CA LEU A 219 8.10 10.79 -2.88
C LEU A 219 8.07 11.59 -4.19
N GLY A 220 7.98 12.92 -4.14
CA GLY A 220 7.88 13.78 -5.33
C GLY A 220 6.59 13.58 -6.13
N ILE A 221 5.59 12.90 -5.56
CA ILE A 221 4.26 12.66 -6.12
C ILE A 221 3.18 13.04 -5.09
N PRO A 222 1.93 13.29 -5.49
CA PRO A 222 0.88 13.67 -4.55
C PRO A 222 0.66 12.64 -3.43
N VAL A 223 0.59 13.14 -2.19
CA VAL A 223 0.26 12.36 -0.98
C VAL A 223 -1.08 12.83 -0.44
N TYR A 224 -2.06 11.93 -0.38
CA TYR A 224 -3.44 12.23 0.02
C TYR A 224 -3.77 11.61 1.39
N PRO A 225 -3.82 12.42 2.47
CA PRO A 225 -4.33 11.95 3.76
C PRO A 225 -5.86 11.83 3.68
N LEU A 226 -6.36 10.62 3.47
CA LEU A 226 -7.79 10.30 3.37
C LEU A 226 -8.19 9.39 4.54
N GLY A 227 -8.08 9.86 5.78
CA GLY A 227 -8.49 9.06 6.93
C GLY A 227 -8.78 9.84 8.21
N PRO A 228 -9.16 9.11 9.28
CA PRO A 228 -9.39 7.65 9.28
C PRO A 228 -10.71 7.28 8.57
N LEU A 229 -10.64 6.45 7.52
CA LEU A 229 -11.81 6.01 6.73
C LEU A 229 -12.87 5.28 7.58
N VAL A 230 -12.45 4.70 8.72
CA VAL A 230 -13.33 4.02 9.68
C VAL A 230 -14.37 4.97 10.31
N THR A 231 -14.12 6.28 10.29
CA THR A 231 -14.97 7.30 10.94
C THR A 231 -15.59 8.30 9.95
N LEU A 232 -15.17 8.30 8.69
CA LEU A 232 -15.63 9.29 7.73
C LEU A 232 -17.04 8.92 7.21
N GLN A 233 -18.06 9.63 7.70
CA GLN A 233 -19.31 9.75 6.96
C GLN A 233 -18.98 10.28 5.55
N LEU A 234 -19.60 9.68 4.53
CA LEU A 234 -19.29 9.75 3.09
C LEU A 234 -19.12 11.17 2.47
N GLN A 235 -19.38 12.24 3.21
CA GLN A 235 -19.36 13.63 2.76
C GLN A 235 -17.94 14.22 2.58
N GLN A 236 -16.94 13.81 3.35
CA GLN A 236 -15.60 14.42 3.28
C GLN A 236 -14.74 13.90 2.11
N ILE A 237 -14.89 12.64 1.71
CA ILE A 237 -14.17 12.07 0.54
C ILE A 237 -14.62 12.77 -0.76
N LEU A 238 -15.83 13.34 -0.79
CA LEU A 238 -16.34 14.05 -1.95
C LEU A 238 -15.61 15.37 -2.25
N VAL A 239 -14.90 15.96 -1.28
CA VAL A 239 -14.26 17.27 -1.44
C VAL A 239 -12.90 17.16 -2.14
N TYR A 240 -12.11 16.12 -1.86
CA TYR A 240 -10.74 15.98 -2.39
C TYR A 240 -10.71 15.65 -3.89
N TRP A 241 -11.67 14.88 -4.40
CA TRP A 241 -11.72 14.44 -5.81
C TRP A 241 -12.44 15.42 -6.77
N LYS A 242 -12.77 16.64 -6.32
CA LYS A 242 -13.29 17.71 -7.19
C LYS A 242 -12.21 18.70 -7.64
N ARG A 243 -10.94 18.50 -7.25
CA ARG A 243 -9.83 19.44 -7.51
C ARG A 243 -8.72 18.88 -8.42
N THR A 244 -8.96 17.78 -9.12
CA THR A 244 -8.13 17.22 -10.20
C THR A 244 -9.01 16.96 -11.40
#